data_AF-A0A5K1EGC9-F1
#
_entry.id   AF-A0A5K1EGC9-F1
#
_cell.length_a   1.000
_cell.length_b   1.000
_cell.length_c   1.000
_cell.angle_alpha   90.00
_cell.angle_beta   90.00
_cell.angle_gamma   90.00
#
_symmetry.space_group_name_H-M   'P 1'
#
loop_
_entity.id
_entity.type
_entity.pdbx_description
1 polymer ?
#
loop_
_entity_poly.entity_id
_entity_poly.type
_entity_poly.pdbx_seq_one_letter_code
_entity_poly.pdbx_strand_id
1 'polypeptide(L)'
;IETQTTRVEELRREVQQLITSTTEQVALLELIDSLERLSAAYHFESEIRRPLDAISMSTRGFEDLYSSSLRFRILRQHGYNVSA
;
A
#
# COMPACT_ATOMS: atom_id res chain seq x y z
N ILE A 1 22.79 -20.92 4.50
CA ILE A 1 22.40 -19.97 3.43
C ILE A 1 20.98 -20.27 2.95
N GLU A 2 20.61 -21.54 2.68
CA GLU A 2 19.23 -21.94 2.31
C GLU A 2 18.14 -21.43 3.27
N THR A 3 18.37 -21.43 4.59
CA THR A 3 17.37 -21.02 5.59
C THR A 3 16.96 -19.55 5.52
N GLN A 4 17.86 -18.64 5.15
CA GLN A 4 17.53 -17.20 5.06
C GLN A 4 16.72 -16.90 3.80
N THR A 5 17.06 -17.55 2.67
CA THR A 5 16.33 -17.39 1.42
C THR A 5 14.89 -17.90 1.55
N THR A 6 14.67 -19.03 2.23
CA THR A 6 13.32 -19.55 2.50
C THR A 6 12.49 -18.57 3.33
N ARG A 7 13.08 -17.99 4.39
CA ARG A 7 12.37 -17.06 5.27
C ARG A 7 11.96 -15.77 4.56
N VAL A 8 12.80 -15.25 3.66
CA VAL A 8 12.48 -14.05 2.86
C VAL A 8 11.30 -14.32 1.93
N GLU A 9 11.28 -15.47 1.26
CA GLU A 9 10.17 -15.84 0.37
C GLU A 9 8.86 -16.08 1.12
N GLU A 10 8.91 -16.65 2.32
CA GLU A 10 7.74 -16.78 3.20
C GLU A 10 7.16 -15.41 3.56
N LEU A 11 8.01 -14.50 4.08
CA LEU A 11 7.59 -13.15 4.46
C LEU A 11 7.07 -12.37 3.24
N ARG A 12 7.67 -12.55 2.07
CA ARG A 12 7.19 -11.92 0.83
C ARG A 12 5.77 -12.36 0.51
N ARG A 13 5.46 -13.65 0.64
CA ARG A 13 4.10 -14.18 0.43
C ARG A 13 3.12 -13.68 1.48
N GLU A 14 3.52 -13.61 2.75
CA GLU A 14 2.70 -13.06 3.83
C GLU A 14 2.34 -11.60 3.54
N VAL A 15 3.31 -10.77 3.13
CA VAL A 15 3.07 -9.37 2.76
C VAL A 15 2.14 -9.26 1.55
N GLN A 16 2.34 -10.08 0.50
CA GLN A 16 1.42 -10.13 -0.64
C GLN A 16 -0.02 -10.42 -0.19
N GLN A 17 -0.20 -11.40 0.70
CA GLN A 17 -1.51 -11.74 1.24
C GLN A 17 -2.10 -10.58 2.04
N LEU A 18 -1.32 -9.90 2.88
CA LEU A 18 -1.77 -8.72 3.63
C LEU A 18 -2.26 -7.60 2.70
N ILE A 19 -1.51 -7.28 1.64
CA ILE A 19 -1.93 -6.27 0.66
C ILE A 19 -3.27 -6.66 0.01
N THR A 20 -3.43 -7.92 -0.38
CA THR A 20 -4.63 -8.38 -1.10
C THR A 20 -5.87 -8.59 -0.23
N SER A 21 -5.69 -8.87 1.07
CA SER A 21 -6.79 -9.19 2.00
C SER A 21 -7.26 -7.99 2.82
N THR A 22 -6.46 -6.93 2.91
CA THR A 22 -6.83 -5.70 3.63
C THR A 22 -7.91 -4.94 2.85
N THR A 23 -9.11 -4.84 3.43
CA THR A 23 -10.26 -4.18 2.82
C THR A 23 -10.48 -2.75 3.30
N GLU A 24 -9.95 -2.41 4.48
CA GLU A 24 -10.01 -1.07 5.04
C GLU A 24 -8.96 -0.18 4.36
N GLN A 25 -9.39 0.97 3.85
CA GLN A 25 -8.55 1.81 2.97
C GLN A 25 -7.40 2.46 3.74
N VAL A 26 -7.62 2.92 4.97
CA VAL A 26 -6.57 3.58 5.77
C VAL A 26 -5.48 2.57 6.12
N ALA A 27 -5.85 1.40 6.63
CA ALA A 27 -4.93 0.32 6.98
C ALA A 27 -4.10 -0.14 5.78
N LEU A 28 -4.71 -0.18 4.58
CA LEU A 28 -3.99 -0.50 3.36
C LEU A 28 -2.98 0.58 2.98
N LEU A 29 -3.35 1.86 3.10
CA LEU A 29 -2.44 2.98 2.87
C LEU A 29 -1.29 3.01 3.90
N GLU A 30 -1.55 2.66 5.16
CA GLU A 30 -0.54 2.54 6.21
C GLU A 30 0.42 1.38 5.96
N LEU A 31 -0.07 0.25 5.45
CA LEU A 31 0.75 -0.87 5.02
C LEU A 31 1.66 -0.46 3.85
N ILE A 32 1.13 0.23 2.86
CA ILE A 32 1.91 0.75 1.72
C ILE A 32 2.98 1.73 2.22
N ASP A 33 2.62 2.68 3.08
CA ASP A 33 3.57 3.65 3.66
C ASP A 33 4.70 2.94 4.42
N SER A 34 4.36 1.90 5.17
CA SER A 34 5.35 1.09 5.90
C SER A 34 6.31 0.39 4.95
N LEU A 35 5.79 -0.21 3.86
CA LEU A 35 6.61 -0.88 2.84
C LEU A 35 7.53 0.11 2.09
N GLU A 36 7.05 1.31 1.81
CA GLU A 36 7.86 2.37 1.18
C GLU A 36 8.99 2.83 2.10
N ARG A 37 8.71 3.07 3.39
CA ARG A 37 9.73 3.45 4.39
C ARG A 37 10.78 2.37 4.59
N LEU A 38 10.39 1.11 4.47
CA LEU A 38 11.30 -0.04 4.51
C LEU A 38 12.03 -0.27 3.18
N SER A 39 11.78 0.55 2.16
CA SER A 39 12.31 0.38 0.79
C SER A 39 11.99 -1.01 0.21
N ALA A 40 10.88 -1.61 0.60
CA ALA A 40 10.43 -2.95 0.18
C ALA A 40 9.26 -2.90 -0.81
N ALA A 41 8.62 -1.73 -0.98
CA ALA A 41 7.44 -1.58 -1.84
C ALA A 41 7.66 -2.02 -3.30
N TYR A 42 8.89 -1.90 -3.83
CA TYR A 42 9.23 -2.29 -5.20
C TYR A 42 9.03 -3.79 -5.49
N HIS A 43 8.99 -4.64 -4.46
CA HIS A 43 8.70 -6.06 -4.62
C HIS A 43 7.22 -6.38 -4.87
N PHE A 44 6.34 -5.40 -4.65
CA PHE A 44 4.88 -5.55 -4.60
C PHE A 44 4.14 -4.52 -5.47
N GLU A 45 4.81 -3.89 -6.44
CA GLU A 45 4.22 -2.81 -7.26
C GLU A 45 2.89 -3.21 -7.90
N SER A 46 2.76 -4.46 -8.36
CA SER A 46 1.55 -4.95 -9.01
C SER A 46 0.38 -5.14 -8.03
N GLU A 47 0.71 -5.59 -6.82
CA GLU A 47 -0.21 -5.84 -5.72
C GLU A 47 -0.68 -4.52 -5.11
N ILE A 48 0.17 -3.49 -5.11
CA ILE A 48 -0.12 -2.14 -4.62
C ILE A 48 -0.95 -1.34 -5.64
N ARG A 49 -0.68 -1.47 -6.95
CA ARG A 49 -1.35 -0.64 -7.97
C ARG A 49 -2.86 -0.84 -8.01
N ARG A 50 -3.32 -2.10 -8.00
CA ARG A 50 -4.76 -2.42 -8.06
C ARG A 50 -5.58 -1.77 -6.94
N PRO A 51 -5.21 -1.89 -5.65
CA PRO A 51 -5.95 -1.22 -4.61
C PRO A 51 -5.82 0.31 -4.66
N LEU A 52 -4.66 0.85 -5.06
CA LEU A 52 -4.53 2.30 -5.23
C LEU A 52 -5.43 2.84 -6.34
N ASP A 53 -5.62 2.11 -7.44
CA ASP A 53 -6.59 2.45 -8.48
C ASP A 53 -8.00 2.57 -7.88
N ALA A 54 -8.42 1.58 -7.09
CA ALA A 54 -9.73 1.58 -6.43
C ALA A 54 -9.88 2.74 -5.42
N ILE A 55 -8.86 3.00 -4.61
CA ILE A 55 -8.84 4.12 -3.66
C ILE A 55 -8.89 5.46 -4.41
N SER A 56 -8.22 5.59 -5.56
CA SER A 56 -8.22 6.83 -6.35
C SER A 56 -9.61 7.16 -6.90
N MET A 57 -10.36 6.13 -7.31
CA MET A 57 -11.73 6.25 -7.85
C MET A 57 -12.80 6.36 -6.75
N SER A 58 -12.46 6.06 -5.49
CA SER A 58 -13.37 6.20 -4.37
C SER A 58 -13.81 7.66 -4.20
N THR A 59 -15.12 7.90 -4.27
CA THR A 59 -15.75 9.18 -3.92
C THR A 59 -15.96 9.32 -2.41
N ARG A 60 -15.67 8.27 -1.64
CA ARG A 60 -15.73 8.30 -0.19
C ARG A 60 -14.56 9.12 0.33
N GLY A 61 -14.87 10.26 0.96
CA GLY A 61 -13.89 11.04 1.70
C GLY A 61 -13.41 10.26 2.92
N PHE A 62 -12.21 10.58 3.38
CA PHE A 62 -11.72 10.15 4.68
C PHE A 62 -12.25 11.10 5.75
N GLU A 63 -12.58 10.58 6.92
CA GLU A 63 -13.26 11.36 7.97
C GLU A 63 -12.32 12.31 8.72
N ASP A 64 -11.02 12.02 8.71
CA ASP A 64 -10.01 12.76 9.45
C ASP A 64 -8.85 13.28 8.57
N LEU A 65 -8.11 14.25 9.12
CA LEU A 65 -6.98 14.91 8.46
C LEU A 65 -5.83 13.94 8.18
N TYR A 66 -5.56 13.01 9.09
CA TYR A 66 -4.45 12.06 8.95
C TYR A 66 -4.69 11.14 7.76
N SER A 67 -5.86 10.51 7.71
CA SER A 67 -6.27 9.61 6.64
C SER A 67 -6.33 10.34 5.29
N SER A 68 -6.88 11.56 5.25
CA SER A 68 -6.92 12.39 4.05
C SER A 68 -5.52 12.75 3.54
N SER A 69 -4.63 13.16 4.43
CA SER A 69 -3.24 13.52 4.09
C SER A 69 -2.44 12.31 3.63
N LEU A 70 -2.63 11.16 4.27
CA LEU A 70 -1.99 9.90 3.90
C LEU A 70 -2.41 9.48 2.49
N ARG A 71 -3.71 9.46 2.21
CA ARG A 71 -4.24 9.12 0.89
C ARG A 71 -3.71 10.07 -0.19
N PHE A 72 -3.76 11.39 0.05
CA PHE A 72 -3.25 12.37 -0.90
C PHE A 72 -1.78 12.14 -1.23
N ARG A 73 -0.95 11.97 -0.20
CA ARG A 73 0.49 11.75 -0.35
C ARG A 73 0.79 10.48 -1.12
N ILE A 74 0.24 9.33 -0.71
CA ILE A 74 0.49 8.04 -1.35
C ILE A 74 0.04 8.07 -2.81
N LEU A 75 -1.17 8.55 -3.11
CA LEU A 75 -1.65 8.65 -4.49
C LEU A 75 -0.76 9.54 -5.36
N ARG A 76 -0.30 10.69 -4.85
CA ARG A 76 0.63 11.56 -5.59
C ARG A 76 1.98 10.89 -5.83
N GLN A 77 2.51 10.15 -4.86
CA GLN A 77 3.77 9.40 -5.00
C GLN A 77 3.68 8.32 -6.08
N HIS A 78 2.52 7.69 -6.24
CA HIS A 78 2.24 6.70 -7.29
C HIS A 78 1.75 7.31 -8.61
N GLY A 79 1.80 8.65 -8.77
CA GLY A 79 1.52 9.34 -10.03
C GLY A 79 0.04 9.62 -10.31
N TYR A 80 -0.85 9.39 -9.34
CA TYR A 80 -2.26 9.73 -9.50
C TYR A 80 -2.48 11.24 -9.41
N ASN A 81 -3.37 11.75 -10.27
CA ASN A 81 -3.77 13.15 -10.23
C ASN A 81 -4.88 13.36 -9.19
N VAL A 82 -4.49 13.85 -8.01
CA VAL A 82 -5.41 14.12 -6.89
C VAL A 82 -5.52 15.62 -6.68
N SER A 83 -6.74 16.15 -6.62
CA SER A 83 -6.98 17.54 -6.20
C SER A 83 -6.70 17.70 -4.70
N ALA A 84 -6.17 18.87 -4.34
CA ALA A 84 -6.04 19.27 -2.94
C ALA A 84 -7.40 19.71 -2.38
#